data_AF-X1CRL5-F1
#
_entry.id   AF-X1CRL5-F1
#
_cell.length_a   1.000
_cell.length_b   1.000
_cell.length_c   1.000
_cell.angle_alpha   90.00
_cell.angle_beta   90.00
_cell.angle_gamma   90.00
#
_symmetry.space_group_name_H-M   'P 1'
#
loop_
_entity.id
_entity.type
_entity.pdbx_description
1 polymer ?
#
loop_
_entity_poly.entity_id
_entity_poly.type
_entity_poly.pdbx_seq_one_letter_code
_entity_poly.pdbx_strand_id
1 'polypeptide(L)'
;TEGAAVWRRIGDYSEGTWTVAFTCSTSGTITLDGSYETGNYTKVGRQVTVVGNFKVASVDAPVGTLTLTGLPFTCGDTNAMVSAISVRATALAVEAITSIQGYVVNNTTTLRIQKFEAGSSSVLAGDVEANSFFAISATYFTD
;
A
#
# COMPACT_ATOMS: atom_id res chain seq x y z
N THR A 1 -23.82 -20.13 -24.77
CA THR A 1 -23.21 -18.98 -25.45
C THR A 1 -22.06 -18.53 -24.59
N GLU A 2 -20.84 -18.95 -24.90
CA GLU A 2 -19.65 -18.41 -24.21
C GLU A 2 -19.58 -16.92 -24.51
N GLY A 3 -19.51 -16.10 -23.47
CA GLY A 3 -19.43 -14.65 -23.60
C GLY A 3 -18.22 -14.28 -24.46
N ALA A 4 -18.43 -13.46 -25.49
CA ALA A 4 -17.37 -13.01 -26.36
C ALA A 4 -16.21 -12.44 -25.53
N ALA A 5 -15.04 -13.08 -25.61
CA ALA A 5 -13.82 -12.55 -25.03
C ALA A 5 -13.53 -11.21 -25.73
N VAL A 6 -13.81 -10.12 -25.03
CA VAL A 6 -13.42 -8.79 -25.49
C VAL A 6 -11.90 -8.75 -25.38
N TRP A 7 -11.22 -8.70 -26.53
CA TRP A 7 -9.79 -8.48 -26.61
C TRP A 7 -9.47 -7.07 -26.08
N ARG A 8 -9.41 -6.88 -24.76
CA ARG A 8 -8.76 -5.69 -24.18
C ARG A 8 -7.29 -5.82 -24.55
N ARG A 9 -6.73 -4.81 -25.24
CA ARG A 9 -5.33 -4.79 -25.71
C ARG A 9 -4.40 -5.36 -24.64
N ILE A 10 -3.88 -6.55 -24.90
CA ILE A 10 -2.80 -7.17 -24.11
C ILE A 10 -1.49 -6.35 -24.24
N GLY A 11 -1.47 -5.31 -25.09
CA GLY A 11 -0.29 -4.50 -25.42
C GLY A 11 -0.06 -3.24 -24.58
N ASP A 12 -0.91 -2.91 -23.61
CA ASP A 12 -0.67 -1.72 -22.78
C ASP A 12 0.32 -2.09 -21.67
N TYR A 13 1.61 -2.00 -22.00
CA TYR A 13 2.73 -2.07 -21.07
C TYR A 13 3.13 -0.66 -20.65
N SER A 14 3.21 -0.40 -19.35
CA SER A 14 3.84 0.80 -18.83
C SER A 14 4.64 0.49 -17.57
N GLU A 15 5.76 1.17 -17.42
CA GLU A 15 6.62 1.09 -16.25
C GLU A 15 6.99 2.50 -15.81
N GLY A 16 7.37 2.64 -14.56
CA GLY A 16 7.84 3.91 -14.06
C GLY A 16 7.98 3.93 -12.56
N THR A 17 8.12 5.13 -12.04
CA THR A 17 8.17 5.40 -10.62
C THR A 17 6.93 6.15 -10.17
N TRP A 18 6.62 6.05 -8.88
CA TRP A 18 5.66 6.95 -8.25
C TRP A 18 6.17 7.39 -6.88
N THR A 19 5.72 8.57 -6.46
CA THR A 19 6.01 9.09 -5.12
C THR A 19 4.94 8.62 -4.16
N VAL A 20 5.38 8.09 -3.03
CA VAL A 20 4.56 7.55 -1.96
C VAL A 20 4.37 8.58 -0.85
N ALA A 21 3.19 8.59 -0.24
CA ALA A 21 2.99 9.24 1.04
C ALA A 21 2.30 8.31 2.03
N PHE A 22 2.61 8.47 3.32
CA PHE A 22 1.90 7.82 4.42
C PHE A 22 0.93 8.81 5.07
N THR A 23 -0.29 8.34 5.32
CA THR A 23 -1.33 9.13 6.00
C THR A 23 -1.94 8.33 7.15
N CYS A 24 -2.42 9.08 8.14
CA CYS A 24 -3.07 8.55 9.33
C CYS A 24 -4.56 8.89 9.26
N SER A 25 -5.44 7.94 9.54
CA SER A 25 -6.89 8.15 9.40
C SER A 25 -7.50 9.09 10.44
N THR A 26 -6.87 9.26 11.60
CA THR A 26 -7.46 9.98 12.74
C THR A 26 -6.74 11.30 13.01
N SER A 27 -5.42 11.25 13.27
CA SER A 27 -4.63 12.45 13.53
C SER A 27 -3.14 12.18 13.33
N GLY A 28 -2.35 13.26 13.41
CA GLY A 28 -0.90 13.20 13.33
C GLY A 28 -0.37 13.02 11.91
N THR A 29 0.96 13.01 11.81
CA THR A 29 1.66 12.93 10.53
C THR A 29 2.79 11.92 10.56
N ILE A 30 3.06 11.33 9.40
CA ILE A 30 4.22 10.47 9.16
C ILE A 30 4.87 10.99 7.89
N THR A 31 6.10 11.47 7.99
CA THR A 31 6.86 12.01 6.86
C THR A 31 7.90 10.97 6.42
N LEU A 32 7.91 10.65 5.13
CA LEU A 32 8.93 9.77 4.56
C LEU A 32 10.25 10.53 4.33
N ASP A 33 11.34 9.79 4.35
CA ASP A 33 12.65 10.27 3.93
C ASP A 33 12.62 10.47 2.40
N GLY A 34 12.98 11.66 1.92
CA GLY A 34 12.94 11.99 0.49
C GLY A 34 13.83 11.11 -0.39
N SER A 35 14.81 10.40 0.19
CA SER A 35 15.62 9.41 -0.53
C SER A 35 14.96 8.03 -0.62
N TYR A 36 13.87 7.82 0.12
CA TYR A 36 13.15 6.55 0.28
C TYR A 36 11.63 6.73 0.13
N GLU A 37 11.16 7.72 -0.63
CA GLU A 37 9.72 7.94 -0.89
C GLU A 37 9.29 7.51 -2.30
N THR A 38 10.18 6.89 -3.08
CA THR A 38 9.90 6.48 -4.47
C THR A 38 9.70 4.97 -4.57
N GLY A 39 8.61 4.54 -5.22
CA GLY A 39 8.34 3.15 -5.59
C GLY A 39 8.41 2.93 -7.10
N ASN A 40 8.50 1.67 -7.55
CA ASN A 40 8.57 1.25 -8.95
C ASN A 40 7.40 0.37 -9.36
N TYR A 41 6.74 0.70 -10.47
CA TYR A 41 5.58 -0.04 -10.96
C TYR A 41 5.82 -0.64 -12.33
N THR A 42 5.12 -1.74 -12.58
CA THR A 42 4.96 -2.35 -13.90
C THR A 42 3.48 -2.66 -14.09
N LYS A 43 2.90 -2.17 -15.19
CA LYS A 43 1.53 -2.44 -15.60
C LYS A 43 1.55 -3.24 -16.89
N VAL A 44 0.79 -4.33 -16.92
CA VAL A 44 0.56 -5.18 -18.10
C VAL A 44 -0.94 -5.34 -18.28
N GLY A 45 -1.51 -4.66 -19.27
CA GLY A 45 -2.96 -4.56 -19.43
C GLY A 45 -3.59 -3.97 -18.16
N ARG A 46 -4.51 -4.69 -17.51
CA ARG A 46 -5.14 -4.26 -16.26
C ARG A 46 -4.36 -4.59 -14.98
N GLN A 47 -3.38 -5.49 -15.04
CA GLN A 47 -2.62 -5.90 -13.86
C GLN A 47 -1.52 -4.88 -13.59
N VAL A 48 -1.44 -4.38 -12.36
CA VAL A 48 -0.41 -3.45 -11.90
C VAL A 48 0.34 -4.11 -10.75
N THR A 49 1.66 -4.18 -10.85
CA THR A 49 2.53 -4.60 -9.75
C THR A 49 3.35 -3.41 -9.29
N VAL A 50 3.38 -3.19 -7.98
CA VAL A 50 4.08 -2.11 -7.31
C VAL A 50 5.04 -2.69 -6.28
N VAL A 51 6.26 -2.17 -6.24
CA VAL A 51 7.27 -2.53 -5.25
C VAL A 51 7.96 -1.28 -4.71
N GLY A 52 8.38 -1.32 -3.46
CA GLY A 52 9.15 -0.22 -2.87
C GLY A 52 9.65 -0.54 -1.48
N ASN A 53 10.66 0.22 -1.05
CA ASN A 53 11.20 0.18 0.29
C ASN A 53 11.27 1.61 0.84
N PHE A 54 10.40 1.91 1.78
CA PHE A 54 10.19 3.25 2.31
C PHE A 54 10.76 3.39 3.70
N LYS A 55 11.30 4.57 4.00
CA LYS A 55 11.85 4.90 5.31
C LYS A 55 11.12 6.11 5.88
N VAL A 56 10.74 6.02 7.15
CA VAL A 56 10.14 7.14 7.87
C VAL A 56 11.23 8.08 8.37
N ALA A 57 11.12 9.36 8.03
CA ALA A 57 12.02 10.42 8.51
C ALA A 57 11.57 10.98 9.86
N SER A 58 10.28 11.26 10.00
CA SER A 58 9.71 11.80 11.23
C SER A 58 8.25 11.39 11.41
N VAL A 59 7.80 11.45 12.66
CA VAL A 59 6.41 11.21 13.06
C VAL A 59 5.98 12.30 14.03
N ASP A 60 4.71 12.67 13.99
CA ASP A 60 4.08 13.60 14.94
C ASP A 60 2.72 13.05 15.35
N ALA A 61 2.65 12.48 16.55
CA ALA A 61 1.46 11.88 17.17
C ALA A 61 0.53 11.10 16.20
N PRO A 62 1.05 10.12 15.42
CA PRO A 62 0.25 9.42 14.43
C PRO A 62 -0.81 8.53 15.10
N VAL A 63 -2.07 8.66 14.68
CA VAL A 63 -3.18 7.87 15.22
C VAL A 63 -4.06 7.34 14.09
N GLY A 64 -4.44 6.08 14.22
CA GLY A 64 -5.40 5.41 13.34
C GLY A 64 -4.76 4.43 12.35
N THR A 65 -5.47 4.21 11.25
CA THR A 65 -5.02 3.28 10.20
C THR A 65 -3.89 3.92 9.39
N LEU A 66 -2.80 3.18 9.17
CA LEU A 66 -1.73 3.59 8.28
C LEU A 66 -2.17 3.34 6.84
N THR A 67 -2.21 4.40 6.04
CA THR A 67 -2.56 4.32 4.63
C THR A 67 -1.39 4.82 3.80
N LEU A 68 -0.99 4.02 2.81
CA LEU A 68 -0.07 4.44 1.78
C LEU A 68 -0.90 4.93 0.60
N THR A 69 -0.60 6.16 0.16
CA THR A 69 -1.31 6.85 -0.92
C THR A 69 -0.43 7.05 -2.14
N GLY A 70 -1.06 7.36 -3.28
CA GLY A 70 -0.34 7.69 -4.51
C GLY A 70 -0.07 6.48 -5.40
N LEU A 71 -0.80 5.37 -5.25
CA LEU A 71 -0.69 4.25 -6.20
C LEU A 71 -0.85 4.78 -7.64
N PRO A 72 -0.06 4.28 -8.62
CA PRO A 72 0.00 4.87 -9.95
C PRO A 72 -1.33 4.84 -10.72
N PHE A 73 -2.18 3.86 -10.42
CA PHE A 73 -3.49 3.67 -11.06
C PHE A 73 -4.55 3.32 -10.02
N THR A 74 -5.79 3.73 -10.25
CA THR A 74 -6.95 3.39 -9.41
C THR A 74 -7.25 1.90 -9.50
N CYS A 75 -7.39 1.24 -8.35
CA CYS A 75 -7.86 -0.14 -8.25
C CYS A 75 -9.33 -0.24 -8.69
N GLY A 76 -9.72 -1.36 -9.30
CA GLY A 76 -11.09 -1.55 -9.78
C GLY A 76 -12.15 -1.44 -8.68
N ASP A 77 -13.35 -1.03 -9.05
CA ASP A 77 -14.47 -0.69 -8.15
C ASP A 77 -15.34 -1.90 -7.79
N THR A 78 -14.72 -3.03 -7.45
CA THR A 78 -15.46 -4.18 -6.89
C THR A 78 -14.70 -4.80 -5.73
N ASN A 79 -15.43 -5.38 -4.78
CA ASN A 79 -14.82 -6.10 -3.66
C ASN A 79 -13.93 -7.27 -4.12
N ALA A 80 -14.19 -7.84 -5.30
CA ALA A 80 -13.37 -8.88 -5.90
C ALA A 80 -12.00 -8.38 -6.38
N MET A 81 -11.79 -7.06 -6.49
CA MET A 81 -10.51 -6.45 -6.88
C MET A 81 -9.62 -6.11 -5.68
N VAL A 82 -10.13 -6.25 -4.44
CA VAL A 82 -9.31 -6.10 -3.23
C VAL A 82 -8.20 -7.14 -3.25
N SER A 83 -6.95 -6.65 -3.26
CA SER A 83 -5.77 -7.48 -3.40
C SER A 83 -4.91 -7.40 -2.15
N ALA A 84 -4.56 -8.55 -1.57
CA ALA A 84 -3.62 -8.61 -0.45
C ALA A 84 -2.23 -8.14 -0.90
N ILE A 85 -1.45 -7.60 0.05
CA ILE A 85 -0.06 -7.21 -0.21
C ILE A 85 0.90 -8.06 0.64
N SER A 86 2.13 -8.17 0.16
CA SER A 86 3.24 -8.56 1.03
C SER A 86 3.84 -7.29 1.64
N VAL A 87 4.00 -7.28 2.96
CA VAL A 87 4.58 -6.16 3.70
C VAL A 87 5.58 -6.69 4.72
N ARG A 88 6.74 -6.04 4.77
CA ARG A 88 7.74 -6.20 5.83
C ARG A 88 7.96 -4.84 6.46
N ALA A 89 7.76 -4.75 7.77
CA ALA A 89 8.12 -3.56 8.53
C ALA A 89 9.18 -3.89 9.58
N THR A 90 10.07 -2.94 9.84
CA THR A 90 11.13 -3.05 10.86
C THR A 90 11.35 -1.71 11.54
N ALA A 91 11.93 -1.72 12.74
CA ALA A 91 12.15 -0.52 13.56
C ALA A 91 10.84 0.26 13.82
N LEU A 92 9.77 -0.48 14.09
CA LEU A 92 8.55 0.04 14.69
C LEU A 92 8.73 0.16 16.21
N ALA A 93 7.76 0.77 16.88
CA ALA A 93 7.69 0.82 18.33
C ALA A 93 7.86 -0.56 18.97
N VAL A 94 8.48 -0.61 20.15
CA VAL A 94 8.79 -1.88 20.85
C VAL A 94 7.53 -2.71 21.16
N GLU A 95 6.39 -2.04 21.33
CA GLU A 95 5.09 -2.67 21.59
C GLU A 95 4.43 -3.26 20.33
N ALA A 96 5.01 -3.05 19.14
CA ALA A 96 4.52 -3.60 17.87
C ALA A 96 4.86 -5.09 17.73
N ILE A 97 4.19 -5.93 18.53
CA ILE A 97 4.48 -7.38 18.64
C ILE A 97 3.59 -8.28 17.77
N THR A 98 2.64 -7.70 17.05
CA THR A 98 1.62 -8.43 16.28
C THR A 98 2.01 -8.57 14.81
N SER A 99 1.43 -9.54 14.10
CA SER A 99 1.63 -9.67 12.65
C SER A 99 1.12 -8.43 11.90
N ILE A 100 1.85 -8.04 10.85
CA ILE A 100 1.47 -6.93 9.97
C ILE A 100 0.86 -7.51 8.70
N GLN A 101 -0.22 -6.91 8.24
CA GLN A 101 -0.90 -7.25 6.99
C GLN A 101 -1.28 -5.98 6.23
N GLY A 102 -1.64 -6.13 4.97
CA GLY A 102 -2.18 -5.01 4.21
C GLY A 102 -2.90 -5.46 2.94
N TYR A 103 -3.60 -4.51 2.33
CA TYR A 103 -4.38 -4.73 1.13
C TYR A 103 -4.57 -3.43 0.34
N VAL A 104 -4.75 -3.56 -0.98
CA VAL A 104 -5.14 -2.46 -1.86
C VAL A 104 -6.64 -2.22 -1.74
N VAL A 105 -7.03 -0.97 -1.54
CA VAL A 105 -8.44 -0.59 -1.37
C VAL A 105 -9.08 -0.42 -2.76
N ASN A 106 -10.28 -0.97 -2.96
CA ASN A 106 -11.00 -0.87 -4.22
C ASN A 106 -11.43 0.59 -4.50
N ASN A 107 -11.48 0.96 -5.78
CA ASN A 107 -11.86 2.32 -6.22
C ASN A 107 -10.99 3.44 -5.63
N THR A 108 -9.75 3.15 -5.27
CA THR A 108 -8.81 4.15 -4.78
C THR A 108 -7.41 3.94 -5.37
N THR A 109 -6.55 4.92 -5.14
CA THR A 109 -5.10 4.85 -5.36
C THR A 109 -4.36 4.61 -4.04
N THR A 110 -4.95 3.82 -3.14
CA THR A 110 -4.42 3.63 -1.78
C THR A 110 -4.31 2.16 -1.40
N LEU A 111 -3.39 1.87 -0.48
CA LEU A 111 -3.31 0.60 0.23
C LEU A 111 -3.26 0.86 1.73
N ARG A 112 -3.88 -0.05 2.49
CA ARG A 112 -3.90 0.00 3.94
C ARG A 112 -2.90 -0.99 4.50
N ILE A 113 -2.16 -0.55 5.51
CA ILE A 113 -1.26 -1.37 6.29
C ILE A 113 -1.77 -1.36 7.74
N GLN A 114 -1.94 -2.53 8.32
CA GLN A 114 -2.61 -2.70 9.59
C GLN A 114 -2.00 -3.85 10.39
N LYS A 115 -2.22 -3.83 11.69
CA LYS A 115 -1.90 -4.95 12.57
C LYS A 115 -2.97 -6.03 12.46
N PHE A 116 -2.61 -7.27 12.75
CA PHE A 116 -3.53 -8.37 12.96
C PHE A 116 -3.27 -9.00 14.33
N GLU A 117 -4.27 -8.94 15.19
CA GLU A 117 -4.21 -9.37 16.58
C GLU A 117 -5.54 -9.98 16.99
N ALA A 118 -5.50 -11.07 17.76
CA ALA A 118 -6.68 -11.74 18.32
C ALA A 118 -7.80 -12.02 17.29
N GLY A 119 -7.43 -12.33 16.04
CA GLY A 119 -8.39 -12.63 14.97
C GLY A 119 -9.00 -11.40 14.28
N SER A 120 -8.52 -10.19 14.56
CA SER A 120 -9.04 -8.95 14.00
C SER A 120 -7.94 -8.02 13.50
N SER A 121 -8.29 -7.13 12.56
CA SER A 121 -7.46 -6.00 12.14
C SER A 121 -7.43 -4.91 13.22
N SER A 122 -6.26 -4.31 13.44
CA SER A 122 -6.06 -3.18 14.36
C SER A 122 -5.19 -2.07 13.73
N VAL A 123 -5.26 -0.87 14.32
CA VAL A 123 -4.61 0.34 13.83
C VAL A 123 -3.08 0.27 13.98
N LEU A 124 -2.32 0.65 12.94
CA LEU A 124 -0.85 0.57 12.94
C LEU A 124 -0.14 1.92 13.08
N ALA A 125 -0.79 3.06 12.78
CA ALA A 125 -0.09 4.34 12.64
C ALA A 125 0.65 4.75 13.93
N GLY A 126 0.09 4.46 15.10
CA GLY A 126 0.69 4.77 16.40
C GLY A 126 1.96 3.98 16.73
N ASP A 127 2.24 2.89 16.02
CA ASP A 127 3.44 2.08 16.20
C ASP A 127 4.58 2.50 15.26
N VAL A 128 4.31 3.45 14.35
CA VAL A 128 5.31 3.94 13.40
C VAL A 128 6.21 4.95 14.08
N GLU A 129 7.52 4.76 13.96
CA GLU A 129 8.53 5.63 14.54
C GLU A 129 9.46 6.21 13.47
N ALA A 130 10.23 7.23 13.83
CA ALA A 130 11.32 7.68 12.98
C ALA A 130 12.33 6.54 12.76
N ASN A 131 12.82 6.39 11.53
CA ASN A 131 13.64 5.27 11.05
C ASN A 131 12.93 3.92 10.88
N SER A 132 11.60 3.85 11.04
CA SER A 132 10.86 2.67 10.59
C SER A 132 11.05 2.46 9.09
N PHE A 133 11.20 1.20 8.68
CA PHE A 133 11.27 0.80 7.26
C PHE A 133 10.07 -0.04 6.89
N PHE A 134 9.57 0.16 5.67
CA PHE A 134 8.47 -0.59 5.07
C PHE A 134 8.84 -1.04 3.67
N ALA A 135 9.09 -2.34 3.50
CA ALA A 135 9.21 -2.95 2.18
C ALA A 135 7.87 -3.56 1.79
N ILE A 136 7.36 -3.21 0.61
CA ILE A 136 6.08 -3.73 0.11
C ILE A 136 6.23 -4.32 -1.29
N SER A 137 5.35 -5.27 -1.58
CA SER A 137 5.04 -5.71 -2.93
C SER A 137 3.53 -5.96 -3.01
N ALA A 138 2.87 -5.36 -4.00
CA ALA A 138 1.46 -5.58 -4.25
C ALA A 138 1.20 -5.74 -5.73
N THR A 139 0.30 -6.67 -6.06
CA THR A 139 -0.27 -6.79 -7.41
C THR A 139 -1.76 -6.57 -7.29
N TYR A 140 -2.31 -5.67 -8.10
CA TYR A 140 -3.73 -5.35 -8.13
C TYR A 140 -4.23 -5.12 -9.56
N PHE A 141 -5.54 -4.99 -9.72
CA PHE A 141 -6.17 -4.89 -11.03
C PHE A 141 -6.96 -3.59 -11.16
N THR A 142 -6.82 -2.93 -12.32
CA THR A 142 -7.61 -1.76 -12.71
C THR A 142 -8.85 -2.20 -13.50
N ASP A 143 -9.88 -1.34 -13.55
CA ASP A 143 -11.05 -1.56 -14.42
C ASP A 143 -10.77 -1.34 -15.92
#